data_AF-A0AAD1S4G1-F1
#
_entry.id   AF-A0AAD1S4G1-F1
#
_cell.length_a   1.000
_cell.length_b   1.000
_cell.length_c   1.000
_cell.angle_alpha   90.00
_cell.angle_beta   90.00
_cell.angle_gamma   90.00
#
_symmetry.space_group_name_H-M   'P 1'
#
loop_
_entity.id
_entity.type
_entity.pdbx_description
1 polymer ?
#
loop_
_entity_poly.entity_id
_entity_poly.type
_entity_poly.pdbx_seq_one_letter_code
_entity_poly.pdbx_strand_id
1 'polypeptide(L)'
;MPSANVTYGSFDYTSLLYLSDYSRDFEGGRFVFIDAGSNSTVEPKAGRLSFFTSGSENLHQVEKVRWGTRYAITISFTCDPDHSIGDPTGT
;
A
#
# COMPACT_ATOMS: atom_id res chain seq x y z
N MET A 1 16.44 -15.65 11.51
CA MET A 1 15.70 -15.81 10.24
C MET A 1 16.34 -14.85 9.25
N PRO A 2 16.85 -15.30 8.09
CA PRO A 2 17.60 -14.42 7.20
C PRO A 2 16.68 -13.33 6.63
N SER A 3 17.24 -12.12 6.58
CA SER A 3 16.63 -10.85 6.23
C SER A 3 15.86 -10.89 4.92
N ALA A 4 14.58 -10.53 4.98
CA ALA A 4 13.80 -10.20 3.80
C ALA A 4 14.58 -9.16 2.98
N ASN A 5 14.81 -9.46 1.70
CA ASN A 5 15.62 -8.66 0.79
C ASN A 5 14.92 -7.31 0.55
N VAL A 6 15.44 -6.26 1.18
CA VAL A 6 14.87 -4.90 1.21
C VAL A 6 15.08 -4.26 -0.15
N THR A 7 14.02 -4.18 -0.97
CA THR A 7 14.13 -3.71 -2.36
C THR A 7 14.18 -2.18 -2.49
N TYR A 8 13.85 -1.45 -1.42
CA TYR A 8 13.99 0.00 -1.25
C TYR A 8 14.18 0.23 0.25
N GLY A 9 15.03 1.18 0.67
CA GLY A 9 15.24 1.48 2.10
C GLY A 9 13.93 1.42 2.88
N SER A 10 13.92 0.62 3.95
CA SER A 10 12.71 0.21 4.68
C SER A 10 11.83 1.41 4.98
N PHE A 11 10.73 1.57 4.24
CA PHE A 11 9.69 2.52 4.61
C PHE A 11 9.01 2.03 5.89
N ASP A 12 8.60 2.95 6.75
CA ASP A 12 7.90 2.62 7.99
C ASP A 12 6.40 2.50 7.74
N TYR A 13 5.88 3.27 6.79
CA TYR A 13 4.49 3.23 6.37
C TYR A 13 4.34 3.21 4.85
N THR A 14 3.40 2.38 4.40
CA THR A 14 2.95 2.33 3.01
C THR A 14 1.55 2.89 2.95
N SER A 15 1.29 3.71 1.95
CA SER A 15 -0.06 4.17 1.64
C SER A 15 -0.42 3.96 0.18
N LEU A 16 -1.68 3.67 -0.06
CA LEU A 16 -2.25 3.41 -1.38
C LEU A 16 -3.46 4.32 -1.58
N LEU A 17 -3.35 5.26 -2.52
CA LEU A 17 -4.49 6.02 -3.01
C LEU A 17 -5.08 5.29 -4.21
N TYR A 18 -6.32 4.84 -4.09
CA TYR A 18 -7.02 4.18 -5.19
C TYR A 18 -7.65 5.21 -6.13
N LEU A 19 -7.48 5.02 -7.44
CA LEU A 19 -8.01 5.90 -8.50
C LEU A 19 -9.10 5.22 -9.35
N SER A 20 -9.53 4.02 -8.97
CA SER A 20 -10.54 3.22 -9.66
C SER A 20 -11.47 2.55 -8.65
N ASP A 21 -12.74 2.37 -9.03
CA ASP A 21 -13.77 1.71 -8.23
C ASP A 21 -13.87 0.21 -8.54
N TYR A 22 -13.75 -0.63 -7.50
CA TYR A 22 -14.00 -2.06 -7.60
C TYR A 22 -15.44 -2.35 -8.04
N SER A 23 -15.62 -3.36 -8.89
CA SER A 23 -16.90 -3.75 -9.53
C SER A 23 -17.51 -2.72 -10.49
N ARG A 24 -16.90 -1.55 -10.68
CA ARG A 24 -17.32 -0.55 -11.67
C ARG A 24 -16.29 -0.38 -12.78
N ASP A 25 -15.02 -0.19 -12.43
CA ASP A 25 -13.93 0.04 -13.38
C ASP A 25 -13.05 -1.20 -13.60
N PHE A 26 -13.06 -2.13 -12.65
CA PHE A 26 -12.31 -3.38 -12.71
C PHE A 26 -12.88 -4.47 -11.78
N GLU A 27 -12.52 -5.73 -12.04
CA GLU A 27 -12.81 -6.89 -11.18
C GLU A 27 -11.53 -7.70 -10.86
N GLY A 28 -11.54 -8.41 -9.73
CA GLY A 28 -10.29 -8.89 -9.10
C GLY A 28 -9.55 -7.73 -8.45
N GLY A 29 -8.22 -7.77 -8.35
CA GLY A 29 -7.44 -6.61 -7.91
C GLY A 29 -7.68 -6.12 -6.48
N ARG A 30 -8.41 -6.87 -5.64
CA ARG A 30 -8.61 -6.51 -4.23
C ARG A 30 -7.28 -6.57 -3.49
N PHE A 31 -7.14 -5.71 -2.49
CA PHE A 31 -5.97 -5.68 -1.64
C PHE A 31 -6.22 -6.56 -0.43
N VAL A 32 -5.38 -7.57 -0.22
CA VAL A 32 -5.60 -8.62 0.79
C VAL A 32 -4.43 -8.63 1.75
N PHE A 33 -4.70 -8.36 3.02
CA PHE A 33 -3.77 -8.62 4.12
C PHE A 33 -3.85 -10.10 4.49
N ILE A 34 -2.68 -10.71 4.68
CA ILE A 34 -2.49 -12.12 4.97
C ILE A 34 -2.18 -12.26 6.46
N ASP A 35 -3.17 -12.71 7.22
CA ASP A 35 -3.07 -12.91 8.66
C ASP A 35 -3.22 -14.39 9.01
N ALA A 36 -2.67 -14.81 10.17
CA ALA A 36 -2.68 -16.21 10.59
C ALA A 36 -4.09 -16.79 10.82
N GLY A 37 -5.07 -15.93 11.18
CA GLY A 37 -6.43 -16.36 11.50
C GLY A 37 -7.43 -16.20 10.35
N SER A 38 -7.37 -15.08 9.63
CA SER A 38 -8.25 -14.79 8.51
C SER A 38 -7.74 -13.61 7.70
N ASN A 39 -7.79 -13.70 6.38
CA ASN A 39 -7.37 -12.60 5.52
C ASN A 39 -8.34 -11.42 5.60
N SER A 40 -7.79 -10.21 5.77
CA SER A 40 -8.56 -8.97 5.68
C SER A 40 -8.50 -8.41 4.25
N THR A 41 -9.65 -8.07 3.66
CA THR A 41 -9.71 -7.61 2.26
C THR A 41 -10.23 -6.18 2.18
N VAL A 42 -9.54 -5.35 1.40
CA VAL A 42 -9.95 -3.99 1.05
C VAL A 42 -10.30 -3.96 -0.43
N GLU A 43 -11.55 -3.61 -0.72
CA GLU A 43 -12.00 -3.28 -2.07
C GLU A 43 -11.57 -1.85 -2.43
N PRO A 44 -10.82 -1.63 -3.53
CA PRO A 44 -10.47 -0.29 -3.95
C PRO A 44 -11.69 0.55 -4.30
N LYS A 45 -11.67 1.81 -3.87
CA LYS A 45 -12.69 2.81 -4.19
C LYS A 45 -11.97 4.10 -4.57
N ALA A 46 -12.36 4.75 -5.66
CA ALA A 46 -11.75 5.99 -6.08
C ALA A 46 -11.74 7.03 -4.93
N GLY A 47 -10.58 7.59 -4.64
CA GLY A 47 -10.36 8.54 -3.55
C GLY A 47 -10.15 7.92 -2.16
N ARG A 48 -10.25 6.59 -2.00
CA ARG A 48 -9.90 5.92 -0.74
C ARG A 48 -8.37 5.87 -0.60
N LEU A 49 -7.89 6.31 0.56
CA LEU A 49 -6.50 6.14 0.99
C LEU A 49 -6.44 5.00 2.02
N SER A 50 -5.67 3.97 1.74
CA SER A 50 -5.27 2.95 2.72
C SER A 50 -3.88 3.27 3.23
N PHE A 51 -3.68 3.24 4.55
CA PHE A 51 -2.41 3.58 5.21
C PHE A 51 -2.11 2.51 6.26
N PHE A 52 -0.93 1.91 6.23
CA PHE A 52 -0.54 0.80 7.11
C PHE A 52 0.99 0.79 7.31
N THR A 53 1.46 0.17 8.39
CA THR A 53 2.90 0.00 8.62
C THR A 53 3.49 -0.99 7.61
N SER A 54 4.68 -0.73 7.09
CA SER A 54 5.26 -1.54 6.01
C SER A 54 5.94 -2.82 6.49
N GLY A 55 5.97 -3.07 7.80
CA GLY A 55 6.60 -4.24 8.40
C GLY A 55 5.88 -5.56 8.06
N SER A 56 6.50 -6.66 8.48
CA SER A 56 5.99 -8.01 8.22
C SER A 56 4.62 -8.29 8.86
N GLU A 57 4.20 -7.48 9.83
CA GLU A 57 2.87 -7.52 10.44
C GLU A 57 1.74 -7.19 9.45
N ASN A 58 2.04 -6.53 8.32
CA ASN A 58 1.07 -6.25 7.26
C ASN A 58 1.46 -6.93 5.95
N LEU A 59 1.78 -8.23 6.01
CA LEU A 59 1.98 -9.02 4.78
C LEU A 59 0.72 -8.91 3.91
N HIS A 60 0.89 -8.57 2.64
CA HIS A 60 -0.24 -8.31 1.76
C HIS A 60 0.03 -8.71 0.32
N GLN A 61 -1.04 -8.88 -0.44
CA GLN A 61 -1.00 -9.14 -1.87
C GLN A 61 -2.15 -8.40 -2.58
N VAL A 62 -1.97 -8.22 -3.89
CA VAL A 62 -3.04 -7.76 -4.78
C VAL A 62 -3.52 -8.95 -5.58
N GLU A 63 -4.82 -9.23 -5.53
CA GLU A 63 -5.40 -10.27 -6.39
C GLU A 63 -5.15 -9.96 -7.86
N LYS A 64 -5.05 -10.99 -8.70
CA LYS A 64 -4.96 -10.78 -10.16
C LYS A 64 -6.20 -10.01 -10.64
N VAL A 65 -5.98 -8.93 -11.39
CA VAL A 65 -7.06 -8.23 -12.10
C VAL A 65 -7.57 -9.15 -13.19
N ARG A 66 -8.88 -9.39 -13.20
CA ARG A 66 -9.55 -10.30 -14.15
C ARG A 66 -10.19 -9.54 -15.30
N TRP A 67 -10.65 -8.33 -15.06
CA TRP A 67 -11.28 -7.45 -16.04
C TRP A 67 -11.05 -5.97 -15.68
N GLY A 68 -11.04 -5.10 -16.68
CA GLY A 68 -10.87 -3.66 -16.50
C GLY A 68 -9.43 -3.23 -16.19
N THR A 69 -9.25 -2.06 -15.58
CA THR A 69 -7.92 -1.56 -15.18
C THR A 69 -7.97 -0.93 -13.79
N ARG A 70 -7.04 -1.35 -12.93
CA ARG A 70 -6.91 -0.87 -11.55
C ARG A 70 -5.78 0.15 -11.45
N TYR A 71 -6.12 1.41 -11.20
CA TYR A 71 -5.14 2.46 -10.94
C TYR A 71 -5.00 2.73 -9.44
N ALA A 72 -3.76 2.80 -8.96
CA ALA A 72 -3.44 3.19 -7.59
C ALA A 72 -2.07 3.88 -7.54
N ILE A 73 -1.90 4.80 -6.60
CA ILE A 73 -0.63 5.45 -6.31
C ILE A 73 -0.12 4.92 -4.96
N THR A 74 1.11 4.39 -4.95
CA THR A 74 1.80 4.04 -3.72
C THR A 74 2.63 5.23 -3.25
N ILE A 75 2.40 5.66 -2.01
CA ILE A 75 3.18 6.73 -1.37
C ILE A 75 3.75 6.12 -0.09
N SER A 76 5.07 6.15 0.03
CA SER A 76 5.78 5.58 1.17
C SER A 76 6.28 6.68 2.10
N PHE A 77 6.24 6.43 3.41
CA PHE A 77 6.73 7.34 4.44
C PHE A 77 7.77 6.61 5.28
N THR A 78 8.80 7.34 5.70
CA THR A 78 9.82 6.86 6.63
C THR A 78 9.93 7.78 7.82
N CYS A 79 10.24 7.20 8.96
CA CYS A 79 10.60 7.86 10.21
C CYS A 79 12.10 8.21 10.26
N ASP A 80 12.88 7.83 9.25
CA ASP A 80 14.30 8.18 9.14
C ASP A 80 14.45 9.69 8.90
N PRO A 81 15.02 10.44 9.87
CA PRO A 81 15.19 11.88 9.74
C PRO A 81 16.13 12.27 8.58
N ASP A 82 17.03 11.39 8.16
CA ASP A 82 17.94 11.64 7.03
C ASP A 82 17.19 11.69 5.68
N HIS A 83 15.97 11.12 5.65
CA HIS A 83 15.04 11.17 4.53
C HIS A 83 13.91 12.20 4.70
N SER A 84 14.02 13.08 5.70
CA SER A 84 13.03 14.13 5.91
C SER A 84 12.99 15.12 4.74
N ILE A 85 11.77 15.53 4.37
CA ILE A 85 11.56 16.65 3.46
C ILE A 85 11.62 17.91 4.31
N GLY A 86 12.60 18.78 4.05
CA GLY A 86 12.75 20.04 4.76
C GLY A 86 11.53 20.94 4.61
N ASP A 87 11.29 21.80 5.59
CA ASP A 87 10.19 22.76 5.55
C ASP A 87 10.34 23.67 4.31
N PRO A 88 9.37 23.65 3.38
CA PRO A 88 9.44 24.46 2.16
C PRO A 88 9.34 25.97 2.43
N THR A 89 8.95 26.39 3.63
CA THR A 89 8.78 27.80 4.00
C THR A 89 10.03 28.45 4.61
N GLY A 90 11.06 27.67 4.95
CA GLY A 90 12.39 28.16 5.31
C GLY A 90 12.41 29.33 6.31
N THR A 91 12.00 29.10 7.55
CA THR A 91 12.38 29.96 8.69
C THR A 91 13.52 29.35 9.47
#